data_AF-A0A2X5SB34-F1
#
_entry.id   AF-A0A2X5SB34-F1
#
_cell.length_a   1.000
_cell.length_b   1.000
_cell.length_c   1.000
_cell.angle_alpha   90.00
_cell.angle_beta   90.00
_cell.angle_gamma   90.00
#
_symmetry.space_group_name_H-M   'P 1'
#
loop_
_entity.id
_entity.type
_entity.pdbx_description
1 polymer ?
#
loop_
_entity_poly.entity_id
_entity_poly.type
_entity_poly.pdbx_seq_one_letter_code
_entity_poly.pdbx_strand_id
1 'polypeptide(L)'
;MLGGGLSIDHGNKATYARTATEIGFLPLDKTLDVATAVVTTQRDWGNRTDRKNAKTKYTLERVGVDVFKAEVEKRAGITFEPVRPYEFTTRGDRFGWIKGIDNQWHLTLFIENGRLLDYPGRSLKTGIAEIAKIHQGDFRLTANQNLIVAGVADRKSRSSKTWPVNMA
;
A
#
# COMPACT_ATOMS: atom_id res chain seq x y z
N MET A 1 -8.78 -0.97 10.17
CA MET A 1 -7.81 -1.49 11.16
C MET A 1 -6.85 -0.37 11.57
N LEU A 2 -6.33 -0.36 12.81
CA LEU A 2 -5.42 0.68 13.32
C LEU A 2 -4.23 0.10 14.09
N GLY A 3 -3.15 0.86 14.22
CA GLY A 3 -2.11 0.57 15.22
C GLY A 3 -0.99 -0.39 14.79
N GLY A 4 -0.87 -0.73 13.51
CA GLY A 4 0.25 -1.53 13.02
C GLY A 4 1.58 -0.75 13.04
N GLY A 5 2.70 -1.44 13.34
CA GLY A 5 4.02 -0.84 13.19
C GLY A 5 5.18 -1.74 13.59
N LEU A 6 6.23 -1.79 12.76
CA LEU A 6 7.31 -2.79 12.85
C LEU A 6 8.57 -2.33 13.60
N SER A 7 8.80 -1.02 13.74
CA SER A 7 10.04 -0.47 14.33
C SER A 7 10.26 -0.95 15.77
N ILE A 8 11.48 -1.40 16.09
CA ILE A 8 11.96 -1.80 17.41
C ILE A 8 13.38 -1.26 17.65
N ASP A 9 13.85 -1.32 18.90
CA ASP A 9 15.19 -0.98 19.33
C ASP A 9 15.81 -2.17 20.08
N HIS A 10 17.04 -2.55 19.72
CA HIS A 10 17.66 -3.78 20.21
C HIS A 10 17.92 -3.69 21.72
N GLY A 11 17.51 -4.72 22.47
CA GLY A 11 17.63 -4.75 23.93
C GLY A 11 16.59 -3.89 24.67
N ASN A 12 15.81 -3.05 23.97
CA ASN A 12 14.79 -2.22 24.58
C ASN A 12 13.41 -2.88 24.51
N LYS A 13 13.05 -3.58 25.60
CA LYS A 13 11.77 -4.28 25.74
C LYS A 13 10.54 -3.36 25.76
N ALA A 14 10.71 -2.05 25.94
CA ALA A 14 9.61 -1.08 25.83
C ALA A 14 9.22 -0.81 24.37
N THR A 15 10.04 -1.24 23.40
CA THR A 15 9.72 -1.17 21.97
C THR A 15 9.37 -2.55 21.43
N TYR A 16 8.27 -2.65 20.68
CA TYR A 16 7.77 -3.92 20.16
C TYR A 16 7.09 -3.73 18.81
N ALA A 17 7.15 -4.73 17.94
CA ALA A 17 6.32 -4.77 16.74
C ALA A 17 4.86 -5.06 17.14
N ARG A 18 3.90 -4.47 16.42
CA ARG A 18 2.47 -4.68 16.67
C ARG A 18 1.73 -4.82 15.35
N THR A 19 0.81 -5.79 15.27
CA THR A 19 -0.16 -5.89 14.18
C THR A 19 -1.24 -4.83 14.33
N ALA A 20 -1.95 -4.52 13.24
CA ALA A 20 -3.11 -3.64 13.33
C ALA A 20 -4.30 -4.37 13.94
N THR A 21 -5.12 -3.66 14.72
CA THR A 21 -6.35 -4.18 15.33
C THR A 21 -7.56 -3.74 14.51
N GLU A 22 -8.53 -4.63 14.34
CA GLU A 22 -9.82 -4.29 13.74
C GLU A 22 -10.62 -3.39 14.66
N ILE A 23 -11.34 -2.42 14.09
CA ILE A 23 -12.16 -1.47 14.84
C ILE A 23 -13.65 -1.55 14.44
N GLY A 24 -13.91 -2.04 13.22
CA GLY A 24 -15.23 -2.15 12.62
C GLY A 24 -15.23 -1.68 11.16
N PHE A 25 -16.43 -1.62 10.58
CA PHE A 25 -16.72 -1.17 9.23
C PHE A 25 -17.27 0.27 9.23
N LEU A 26 -17.00 1.01 8.14
CA LEU A 26 -17.52 2.36 7.90
C LEU A 26 -18.01 2.48 6.44
N PRO A 27 -19.09 3.22 6.18
CA PRO A 27 -19.57 3.47 4.82
C PRO A 27 -18.64 4.44 4.08
N LEU A 28 -18.59 4.33 2.73
CA LEU A 28 -17.58 5.00 1.91
C LEU A 28 -17.55 6.53 2.08
N ASP A 29 -18.70 7.15 2.24
CA ASP A 29 -18.87 8.60 2.44
C ASP A 29 -18.22 9.11 3.73
N LYS A 30 -17.95 8.23 4.70
CA LYS A 30 -17.31 8.55 5.99
C LYS A 30 -15.79 8.37 6.01
N THR A 31 -15.18 8.00 4.89
CA THR A 31 -13.75 7.70 4.81
C THR A 31 -12.87 8.86 5.29
N LEU A 32 -13.14 10.08 4.83
CA LEU A 32 -12.31 11.24 5.18
C LEU A 32 -12.52 11.72 6.62
N ASP A 33 -13.76 11.66 7.12
CA ASP A 33 -14.09 12.01 8.50
C ASP A 33 -13.35 11.07 9.47
N VAL A 34 -13.39 9.76 9.22
CA VAL A 34 -12.70 8.76 10.04
C VAL A 34 -11.19 8.90 9.93
N ALA A 35 -10.64 9.10 8.73
CA ALA A 35 -9.20 9.31 8.56
C ALA A 35 -8.71 10.52 9.36
N THR A 36 -9.45 11.63 9.29
CA THR A 36 -9.17 12.86 10.05
C THR A 36 -9.27 12.62 11.55
N ALA A 37 -10.32 11.93 12.01
CA ALA A 37 -10.51 11.57 13.41
C ALA A 37 -9.32 10.74 13.94
N VAL A 38 -8.91 9.69 13.23
CA VAL A 38 -7.76 8.85 13.61
C VAL A 38 -6.47 9.66 13.72
N VAL A 39 -6.17 10.49 12.71
CA VAL A 39 -4.94 11.31 12.68
C VAL A 39 -4.93 12.32 13.81
N THR A 40 -6.06 13.01 14.06
CA THR A 40 -6.15 14.02 15.11
C THR A 40 -6.15 13.39 16.51
N THR A 41 -6.81 12.26 16.73
CA THR A 41 -6.75 11.53 18.00
C THR A 41 -5.32 11.10 18.29
N GLN A 42 -4.63 10.51 17.30
CA GLN A 42 -3.22 10.17 17.46
C GLN A 42 -2.34 11.41 17.69
N ARG A 43 -2.65 12.53 17.03
CA ARG A 43 -1.91 13.78 17.22
C ARG A 43 -2.03 14.27 18.67
N ASP A 44 -3.23 14.24 19.21
CA ASP A 44 -3.52 14.80 20.53
C ASP A 44 -3.05 13.86 21.66
N TRP A 45 -3.13 12.54 21.44
CA TRP A 45 -2.85 11.55 22.47
C TRP A 45 -1.45 10.94 22.34
N GLY A 46 -0.76 11.05 21.20
CA GLY A 46 0.57 10.47 21.04
C GLY A 46 1.57 11.03 22.06
N ASN A 47 2.46 10.18 22.59
CA ASN A 47 3.50 10.64 23.51
C ASN A 47 4.41 11.65 22.79
N ARG A 48 4.45 12.90 23.27
CA ARG A 48 5.23 13.98 22.66
C ARG A 48 6.60 14.18 23.29
N THR A 49 6.84 13.56 24.45
CA THR A 49 8.11 13.65 25.18
C THR A 49 9.06 12.53 24.74
N ASP A 50 8.60 11.29 24.72
CA ASP A 50 9.39 10.15 24.24
C ASP A 50 9.04 9.79 22.80
N ARG A 51 9.93 10.16 21.88
CA ARG A 51 9.81 9.86 20.45
C ARG A 51 9.72 8.35 20.17
N LYS A 52 10.39 7.49 20.96
CA LYS A 52 10.33 6.02 20.79
C LYS A 52 8.96 5.46 21.16
N ASN A 53 8.17 6.18 21.97
CA ASN A 53 6.82 5.83 22.39
C ASN A 53 5.71 6.63 21.66
N ALA A 54 6.06 7.41 20.64
CA ALA A 54 5.12 8.34 19.98
C ALA A 54 4.21 7.72 18.90
N LYS A 55 4.48 6.49 18.43
CA LYS A 55 3.69 5.82 17.38
C LYS A 55 2.33 5.35 17.90
N THR A 56 1.32 5.31 17.03
CA THR A 56 -0.06 4.89 17.35
C THR A 56 -0.16 3.54 18.03
N LYS A 57 0.73 2.59 17.69
CA LYS A 57 0.80 1.29 18.37
C LYS A 57 0.97 1.41 19.89
N TYR A 58 1.75 2.39 20.36
CA TYR A 58 1.96 2.63 21.79
C TYR A 58 0.81 3.41 22.40
N THR A 59 0.23 4.37 21.67
CA THR A 59 -0.96 5.11 22.12
C THR A 59 -2.11 4.15 22.40
N LEU A 60 -2.37 3.21 21.49
CA LEU A 60 -3.44 2.21 21.62
C LEU A 60 -3.24 1.30 22.82
N GLU A 61 -2.02 0.80 23.06
CA GLU A 61 -1.74 -0.02 24.24
C GLU A 61 -1.88 0.78 25.55
N ARG A 62 -1.52 2.06 25.54
CA ARG A 62 -1.60 2.92 26.73
C ARG A 62 -3.03 3.28 27.11
N VAL A 63 -3.88 3.58 26.13
CA VAL A 63 -5.25 4.07 26.38
C VAL A 63 -6.32 2.98 26.25
N GLY A 64 -6.00 1.86 25.61
CA GLY A 64 -6.96 0.82 25.25
C GLY A 64 -7.61 1.08 23.87
N VAL A 65 -7.86 0.00 23.14
CA VAL A 65 -8.43 0.05 21.78
C VAL A 65 -9.84 0.65 21.79
N ASP A 66 -10.68 0.27 22.74
CA ASP A 66 -12.06 0.75 22.83
C ASP A 66 -12.14 2.24 23.13
N VAL A 67 -11.23 2.76 23.98
CA VAL A 67 -11.15 4.19 24.30
C VAL A 67 -10.73 4.99 23.07
N PHE A 68 -9.75 4.51 22.32
CA PHE A 68 -9.33 5.14 21.07
C PHE A 68 -10.44 5.09 20.02
N LYS A 69 -11.13 3.96 19.89
CA LYS A 69 -12.27 3.78 18.98
C LYS A 69 -13.39 4.76 19.29
N ALA A 70 -13.79 4.88 20.56
CA ALA A 70 -14.87 5.77 20.98
C ALA A 70 -14.56 7.24 20.69
N GLU A 71 -13.31 7.68 20.86
CA GLU A 71 -12.92 9.04 20.50
C GLU A 71 -12.94 9.26 18.98
N VAL A 72 -12.53 8.27 18.19
CA VAL A 72 -12.61 8.33 16.72
C VAL A 72 -14.07 8.41 16.27
N GLU A 73 -14.95 7.58 16.81
CA GLU A 73 -16.40 7.59 16.55
C GLU A 73 -17.00 8.97 16.86
N LYS A 74 -16.69 9.52 18.05
CA LYS A 74 -17.12 10.85 18.47
C LYS A 74 -16.67 11.94 17.51
N ARG A 75 -15.40 11.96 17.08
CA ARG A 75 -14.86 12.98 16.18
C ARG A 75 -15.38 12.86 14.75
N ALA A 76 -15.56 11.63 14.27
CA ALA A 76 -16.06 11.37 12.93
C ALA A 76 -17.60 11.47 12.82
N GLY A 77 -18.30 11.50 13.96
CA GLY A 77 -19.77 11.54 13.99
C GLY A 77 -20.40 10.25 13.46
N ILE A 78 -19.79 9.10 13.77
CA ILE A 78 -20.26 7.77 13.35
C ILE A 78 -20.16 6.76 14.48
N THR A 79 -20.85 5.63 14.35
CA THR A 79 -20.56 4.40 15.10
C THR A 79 -20.09 3.35 14.11
N PHE A 80 -18.99 2.65 14.41
CA PHE A 80 -18.50 1.60 13.54
C PHE A 80 -19.45 0.39 13.55
N GLU A 81 -19.77 -0.10 12.36
CA GLU A 81 -20.48 -1.37 12.18
C GLU A 81 -19.56 -2.58 12.50
N PRO A 82 -20.12 -3.78 12.72
CA PRO A 82 -19.33 -5.01 12.76
C PRO A 82 -18.42 -5.17 11.53
N VAL A 83 -17.26 -5.79 11.72
CA VAL A 83 -16.33 -6.09 10.63
C VAL A 83 -17.04 -6.99 9.61
N ARG A 84 -16.92 -6.63 8.33
CA ARG A 84 -17.39 -7.48 7.23
C ARG A 84 -16.33 -8.56 6.93
N PRO A 85 -16.72 -9.81 6.63
CA PRO A 85 -15.76 -10.88 6.36
C PRO A 85 -14.82 -10.55 5.20
N TYR A 86 -13.53 -10.84 5.38
CA TYR A 86 -12.50 -10.80 4.34
C TYR A 86 -11.39 -11.82 4.67
N GLU A 87 -10.62 -12.22 3.66
CA GLU A 87 -9.49 -13.15 3.82
C GLU A 87 -8.32 -12.71 2.94
N PHE A 88 -7.10 -12.90 3.43
CA PHE A 88 -5.88 -12.70 2.65
C PHE A 88 -5.27 -14.05 2.29
N THR A 89 -5.07 -14.32 1.00
CA THR A 89 -4.47 -15.57 0.52
C THR A 89 -3.01 -15.42 0.07
N THR A 90 -2.58 -14.20 -0.27
CA THR A 90 -1.21 -13.91 -0.72
C THR A 90 -0.79 -12.47 -0.42
N ARG A 91 0.52 -12.25 -0.36
CA ARG A 91 1.15 -10.92 -0.32
C ARG A 91 2.04 -10.64 -1.55
N GLY A 92 2.23 -11.64 -2.40
CA GLY A 92 3.12 -11.56 -3.55
C GLY A 92 2.50 -10.85 -4.74
N ASP A 93 3.37 -10.31 -5.60
CA ASP A 93 2.95 -9.79 -6.89
C ASP A 93 2.55 -10.92 -7.83
N ARG A 94 1.69 -10.59 -8.80
CA ARG A 94 1.34 -11.49 -9.89
C ARG A 94 2.22 -11.16 -11.09
N PHE A 95 3.30 -11.92 -11.28
CA PHE A 95 4.29 -11.69 -12.34
C PHE A 95 3.75 -12.00 -13.74
N GLY A 96 4.28 -11.29 -14.74
CA GLY A 96 3.90 -11.48 -16.14
C GLY A 96 2.60 -10.77 -16.52
N TRP A 97 1.97 -11.26 -17.60
CA TRP A 97 0.77 -10.67 -18.18
C TRP A 97 -0.51 -11.13 -17.48
N ILE A 98 -1.35 -10.18 -17.10
CA ILE A 98 -2.65 -10.42 -16.49
C ILE A 98 -3.70 -9.59 -17.20
N LYS A 99 -4.82 -10.22 -17.54
CA LYS A 99 -5.98 -9.53 -18.10
C LYS A 99 -6.68 -8.69 -17.04
N GLY A 100 -6.84 -7.40 -17.32
CA GLY A 100 -7.62 -6.45 -16.53
C GLY A 100 -9.04 -6.30 -17.07
N ILE A 101 -9.65 -5.14 -16.81
CA ILE A 101 -10.94 -4.73 -17.36
C ILE A 101 -10.75 -4.13 -18.78
N ASP A 102 -11.85 -3.92 -19.51
CA ASP A 102 -11.87 -3.17 -20.78
C ASP A 102 -10.87 -3.63 -21.84
N ASN A 103 -10.62 -4.94 -21.93
CA ASN A 103 -9.62 -5.55 -22.83
C ASN A 103 -8.20 -4.99 -22.66
N GLN A 104 -7.88 -4.51 -21.47
CA GLN A 104 -6.54 -4.07 -21.12
C GLN A 104 -5.77 -5.17 -20.38
N TRP A 105 -4.45 -5.08 -20.47
CA TRP A 105 -3.52 -6.00 -19.84
C TRP A 105 -2.56 -5.26 -18.91
N HIS A 106 -2.03 -6.00 -17.94
CA HIS A 106 -1.06 -5.53 -16.96
C HIS A 106 0.16 -6.45 -17.02
N LEU A 107 1.33 -5.89 -17.29
CA LEU A 107 2.60 -6.61 -17.22
C LEU A 107 3.32 -6.24 -15.94
N THR A 108 3.41 -7.19 -15.00
CA THR A 108 4.22 -7.00 -13.79
C THR A 108 5.63 -7.51 -14.02
N LEU A 109 6.60 -6.59 -13.91
CA LEU A 109 8.03 -6.83 -14.09
C LEU A 109 8.69 -6.96 -12.74
N PHE A 110 9.41 -8.07 -12.53
CA PHE A 110 10.28 -8.22 -11.38
C PHE A 110 11.47 -7.26 -11.50
N ILE A 111 11.71 -6.47 -10.45
CA ILE A 111 12.87 -5.58 -10.33
C ILE A 111 13.55 -5.92 -9.01
N GLU A 112 14.74 -6.50 -9.11
CA GLU A 112 15.53 -6.86 -7.95
C GLU A 112 15.78 -5.63 -7.06
N ASN A 113 15.29 -5.69 -5.82
CA ASN A 113 15.35 -4.61 -4.81
C ASN A 113 14.74 -3.27 -5.27
N GLY A 114 13.87 -3.27 -6.28
CA GLY A 114 13.36 -2.05 -6.91
C GLY A 114 14.45 -1.16 -7.52
N ARG A 115 15.63 -1.71 -7.80
CA ARG A 115 16.77 -0.96 -8.31
C ARG A 115 16.73 -0.86 -9.84
N LEU A 116 16.20 0.25 -10.34
CA LEU A 116 16.24 0.57 -11.77
C LEU A 116 17.55 1.27 -12.15
N LEU A 117 18.51 0.48 -12.61
CA LEU A 117 19.78 0.93 -13.18
C LEU A 117 20.09 0.12 -14.44
N ASP A 118 20.86 0.70 -15.36
CA ASP A 118 21.45 -0.08 -16.44
C ASP A 118 22.70 -0.81 -15.92
N TYR A 119 22.71 -2.12 -16.12
CA TYR A 119 23.83 -2.99 -15.80
C TYR A 119 24.47 -3.52 -17.09
N PRO A 120 25.73 -4.00 -17.06
CA PRO A 120 26.32 -4.73 -18.18
C PRO A 120 25.40 -5.89 -18.60
N GLY A 121 24.96 -5.88 -19.86
CA GLY A 121 24.04 -6.88 -20.42
C GLY A 121 22.57 -6.78 -19.99
N ARG A 122 22.19 -5.81 -19.14
CA ARG A 122 20.79 -5.59 -18.70
C ARG A 122 20.47 -4.10 -18.60
N SER A 123 19.91 -3.53 -19.67
CA SER A 123 19.55 -2.11 -19.73
C SER A 123 18.17 -1.83 -19.13
N LEU A 124 18.00 -2.05 -17.82
CA LEU A 124 16.68 -1.96 -17.17
C LEU A 124 16.12 -0.53 -17.20
N LYS A 125 16.93 0.46 -16.81
CA LYS A 125 16.49 1.86 -16.74
C LYS A 125 16.17 2.40 -18.13
N THR A 126 17.05 2.11 -19.11
CA THR A 126 16.83 2.48 -20.50
C THR A 126 15.60 1.75 -21.08
N GLY A 127 15.44 0.46 -20.80
CA GLY A 127 14.29 -0.34 -21.27
C GLY A 127 12.96 0.20 -20.76
N ILE A 128 12.85 0.51 -19.46
CA ILE A 128 11.66 1.15 -18.89
C ILE A 128 11.43 2.55 -19.49
N ALA A 129 12.49 3.32 -19.74
CA ALA A 129 12.37 4.63 -20.38
C ALA A 129 11.82 4.54 -21.81
N GLU A 130 12.23 3.56 -22.61
CA GLU A 130 11.65 3.34 -23.95
C GLU A 130 10.19 2.89 -23.88
N ILE A 131 9.83 2.06 -22.91
CA ILE A 131 8.42 1.69 -22.66
C ILE A 131 7.61 2.95 -22.34
N ALA A 132 8.11 3.82 -21.47
CA ALA A 132 7.43 5.04 -21.06
C ALA A 132 7.12 5.98 -22.24
N LYS A 133 7.96 6.02 -23.27
CA LYS A 133 7.74 6.86 -24.46
C LYS A 133 6.54 6.42 -25.31
N ILE A 134 6.19 5.14 -25.29
CA ILE A 134 5.15 4.57 -26.17
C ILE A 134 3.91 4.11 -25.40
N HIS A 135 4.04 3.90 -24.09
CA HIS A 135 2.94 3.47 -23.24
C HIS A 135 1.85 4.54 -23.16
N GLN A 136 0.59 4.11 -23.23
CA GLN A 136 -0.58 5.01 -23.24
C GLN A 136 -1.33 5.02 -21.91
N GLY A 137 -0.94 4.13 -20.98
CA GLY A 137 -1.44 4.11 -19.61
C GLY A 137 -0.35 4.53 -18.64
N ASP A 138 -0.43 3.97 -17.43
CA ASP A 138 0.45 4.37 -16.34
C ASP A 138 1.36 3.23 -15.89
N PHE A 139 2.38 3.60 -15.11
CA PHE A 139 3.11 2.64 -14.29
C PHE A 139 2.54 2.60 -12.88
N ARG A 140 2.48 1.40 -12.29
CA ARG A 140 2.13 1.22 -10.88
C ARG A 140 3.31 0.58 -10.14
N LEU A 141 3.82 1.27 -9.12
CA LEU A 141 4.84 0.74 -8.22
C LEU A 141 4.17 -0.17 -7.19
N THR A 142 4.69 -1.40 -7.02
CA THR A 142 4.12 -2.35 -6.06
C THR A 142 4.75 -2.19 -4.69
N ALA A 143 4.04 -2.63 -3.65
CA ALA A 143 4.60 -2.72 -2.29
C ALA A 143 5.76 -3.74 -2.18
N ASN A 144 5.94 -4.60 -3.18
CA ASN A 144 7.03 -5.58 -3.28
C ASN A 144 8.21 -5.06 -4.14
N GLN A 145 8.31 -3.74 -4.34
CA GLN A 145 9.41 -3.07 -5.04
C GLN A 145 9.49 -3.37 -6.55
N ASN A 146 8.41 -3.86 -7.15
CA ASN A 146 8.33 -4.16 -8.59
C ASN A 146 7.53 -3.07 -9.33
N LEU A 147 7.43 -3.22 -10.65
CA LEU A 147 6.75 -2.27 -11.54
C LEU A 147 5.69 -2.97 -12.38
N ILE A 148 4.50 -2.38 -12.48
CA ILE A 148 3.45 -2.82 -13.40
C ILE A 148 3.33 -1.82 -14.55
N VAL A 149 3.46 -2.30 -15.79
CA VAL A 149 3.02 -1.58 -16.99
C VAL A 149 1.52 -1.82 -17.14
N ALA A 150 0.72 -0.86 -16.68
CA ALA A 150 -0.72 -1.03 -16.54
C ALA A 150 -1.49 -0.39 -17.71
N GLY A 151 -2.56 -1.06 -18.16
CA GLY A 151 -3.44 -0.53 -19.19
C GLY A 151 -2.95 -0.77 -20.63
N VAL A 152 -2.20 -1.84 -20.86
CA VAL A 152 -1.73 -2.16 -22.22
C VAL A 152 -2.91 -2.72 -23.02
N ALA A 153 -3.33 -2.00 -24.06
CA ALA A 153 -4.42 -2.44 -24.93
C ALA A 153 -4.05 -3.76 -25.64
N ASP A 154 -5.03 -4.67 -25.77
CA ASP A 154 -4.85 -5.93 -26.49
C ASP A 154 -4.42 -5.68 -27.95
N ARG A 155 -3.52 -6.51 -28.48
CA ARG A 155 -2.86 -6.36 -29.78
C ARG A 155 -3.84 -6.32 -30.96
N LYS A 156 -5.05 -6.89 -30.81
CA LYS A 156 -6.13 -6.78 -31.81
C LYS A 156 -6.63 -5.34 -32.03
N SER A 157 -6.32 -4.41 -31.12
CA SER A 157 -6.73 -2.99 -31.19
C SER A 157 -5.65 -2.04 -31.74
N ARG A 158 -4.43 -2.51 -32.05
CA ARG A 158 -3.32 -1.63 -32.48
C ARG A 158 -2.87 -1.92 -33.91
N SER A 159 -3.04 -0.92 -34.78
CA SER A 159 -2.31 -0.83 -36.05
C SER A 159 -0.80 -0.62 -35.79
N SER A 160 0.02 -1.50 -36.38
CA SER A 160 1.42 -1.29 -36.77
C SER A 160 2.33 -0.47 -35.84
N LYS A 161 2.83 -1.08 -34.75
CA LYS A 161 4.20 -0.86 -34.19
C LYS A 161 4.44 -1.86 -33.04
N THR A 162 5.31 -2.82 -33.29
CA THR A 162 5.60 -3.99 -32.44
C THR A 162 6.44 -3.65 -31.22
N TRP A 163 6.05 -4.20 -30.06
CA TRP A 163 6.82 -4.20 -28.81
C TRP A 163 7.95 -5.24 -28.90
N PRO A 164 9.20 -4.94 -28.50
CA PRO A 164 10.26 -5.94 -28.48
C PRO A 164 9.99 -6.98 -27.39
N VAL A 165 9.95 -8.25 -27.78
CA VAL A 165 9.55 -9.41 -26.95
C VAL A 165 10.70 -9.92 -26.05
N ASN A 166 11.89 -9.32 -26.10
CA ASN A 166 13.08 -9.85 -25.42
C ASN A 166 13.61 -8.89 -24.34
N MET A 167 12.89 -8.77 -23.24
CA MET A 167 13.43 -8.24 -21.96
C MET A 167 13.02 -9.15 -20.80
N ALA A 168 13.30 -10.45 -20.94
CA ALA A 168 13.30 -11.43 -19.87
C ALA A 168 14.74 -11.89 -19.63
#